data_AF-A0A653BVQ6-F1
#
_entry.id   AF-A0A653BVQ6-F1
#
_cell.length_a   1.000
_cell.length_b   1.000
_cell.length_c   1.000
_cell.angle_alpha   90.00
_cell.angle_beta   90.00
_cell.angle_gamma   90.00
#
_symmetry.space_group_name_H-M   'P 1'
#
loop_
_entity.id
_entity.type
_entity.pdbx_description
1 polymer ?
#
loop_
_entity_poly.entity_id
_entity_poly.type
_entity_poly.pdbx_seq_one_letter_code
_entity_poly.pdbx_strand_id
1 'polypeptide(L)'
;MSKFAFADKELFLQILGNHPVVEDKRSNSYNIERKKKAWDNITAEFNVAAIETRTTVQLKRLWDKIKRSRKEQLATERREIMATGGGPARLTHAPDPAVDKIVPYIHYEIDVMDDSDGIQLHKVQGYKPNAQEKQLELRGYS
;
A
#
# COMPACT_ATOMS: atom_id res chain seq x y z
N MET A 1 1.72 -7.60 15.18
CA MET A 1 1.37 -6.33 14.50
C MET A 1 0.05 -5.86 15.08
N SER A 2 0.04 -4.70 15.76
CA SER A 2 -1.20 -4.13 16.32
C SER A 2 -2.17 -3.76 15.19
N LYS A 3 -3.47 -4.01 15.40
CA LYS A 3 -4.53 -3.77 14.41
C LYS A 3 -4.97 -2.31 14.53
N PHE A 4 -5.02 -1.59 13.41
CA PHE A 4 -5.57 -0.23 13.38
C PHE A 4 -7.06 -0.26 13.76
N ALA A 5 -7.42 0.51 14.78
CA ALA A 5 -8.80 0.70 15.21
C ALA A 5 -9.58 1.53 14.17
N PHE A 6 -10.91 1.58 14.31
CA PHE A 6 -11.74 2.42 13.45
C PHE A 6 -11.35 3.91 13.56
N ALA A 7 -11.20 4.41 14.80
CA ALA A 7 -10.78 5.79 15.07
C ALA A 7 -9.41 6.12 14.44
N ASP A 8 -8.47 5.18 14.44
CA ASP A 8 -7.17 5.38 13.81
C ASP A 8 -7.30 5.60 12.29
N LYS A 9 -8.23 4.88 11.64
CA LYS A 9 -8.45 5.01 10.19
C LYS A 9 -9.10 6.34 9.84
N GLU A 10 -10.09 6.76 10.62
CA GLU A 10 -10.75 8.06 10.44
C GLU A 10 -9.75 9.21 10.59
N LEU A 11 -8.95 9.18 11.67
CA LEU A 11 -7.88 10.15 11.91
C LEU A 11 -6.88 10.15 10.74
N PHE A 12 -6.46 8.96 10.30
CA PHE A 12 -5.53 8.82 9.19
C PHE A 12 -6.08 9.42 7.90
N LEU A 13 -7.33 9.12 7.52
CA LEU A 13 -7.97 9.66 6.32
C LEU A 13 -8.12 11.19 6.38
N GLN A 14 -8.47 11.74 7.55
CA GLN A 14 -8.55 13.18 7.75
C GLN A 14 -7.19 13.86 7.50
N ILE A 15 -6.11 13.32 8.09
CA ILE A 15 -4.76 13.85 7.89
C ILE A 15 -4.38 13.72 6.41
N LEU A 16 -4.61 12.56 5.79
CA LEU A 16 -4.23 12.31 4.40
C LEU A 16 -4.92 13.25 3.41
N GLY A 17 -6.17 13.66 3.70
CA GLY A 17 -6.90 14.66 2.92
C GLY A 17 -6.22 16.03 2.85
N ASN A 18 -5.38 16.38 3.82
CA ASN A 18 -4.59 17.61 3.83
C ASN A 18 -3.29 17.51 3.02
N HIS A 19 -2.93 16.31 2.54
CA HIS A 19 -1.67 16.04 1.86
C HIS A 19 -1.87 15.45 0.45
N PRO A 20 -2.54 16.15 -0.49
CA PRO A 20 -2.90 15.60 -1.81
C PRO A 20 -1.69 15.20 -2.68
N VAL A 21 -0.50 15.73 -2.36
CA VAL A 21 0.76 15.40 -3.05
C VAL A 21 1.12 13.91 -2.98
N VAL A 22 0.63 13.17 -1.99
CA VAL A 22 0.90 11.74 -1.85
C VAL A 22 0.29 10.92 -3.00
N GLU A 23 -0.81 11.38 -3.58
CA GLU A 23 -1.52 10.74 -4.70
C GLU A 23 -1.21 11.38 -6.07
N ASP A 24 -0.28 12.34 -6.13
CA ASP A 24 0.17 12.89 -7.41
C ASP A 24 0.81 11.78 -8.26
N LYS A 25 0.37 11.57 -9.50
CA LYS A 25 0.89 10.50 -10.37
C LYS A 25 2.22 10.83 -11.04
N ARG A 26 2.73 12.06 -10.91
CA ARG A 26 3.98 12.49 -11.54
C ARG A 26 5.21 11.87 -10.86
N SER A 27 6.05 11.22 -11.66
CA SER A 27 7.32 10.60 -11.22
C SER A 27 8.51 11.41 -11.72
N ASN A 28 8.70 12.61 -11.17
CA ASN A 28 9.95 13.36 -11.32
C ASN A 28 10.70 13.35 -9.98
N SER A 29 12.04 13.48 -9.98
CA SER A 29 12.88 13.49 -8.77
C SER A 29 12.37 14.46 -7.71
N TYR A 30 11.95 15.66 -8.13
CA TYR A 30 11.31 16.66 -7.28
C TYR A 30 10.02 16.17 -6.61
N ASN A 31 9.18 15.40 -7.31
CA ASN A 31 7.95 14.85 -6.75
C ASN A 31 8.21 13.70 -5.77
N ILE A 32 9.25 12.91 -5.99
CA ILE A 32 9.64 11.82 -5.07
C ILE A 32 9.99 12.40 -3.70
N GLU A 33 10.82 13.45 -3.66
CA GLU A 33 11.22 14.10 -2.41
C GLU A 33 10.03 14.76 -1.71
N ARG A 34 9.16 15.45 -2.46
CA ARG A 34 7.94 16.04 -1.90
C ARG A 34 7.00 15.01 -1.29
N LYS A 35 6.80 13.87 -1.96
CA LYS A 35 6.01 12.76 -1.42
C LYS A 35 6.65 12.19 -0.16
N LYS A 36 7.97 11.99 -0.16
CA LYS A 36 8.69 11.51 1.03
C LYS A 36 8.45 12.45 2.22
N LYS A 37 8.64 13.75 2.03
CA LYS A 37 8.40 14.77 3.06
C LYS A 37 6.95 14.80 3.53
N ALA A 38 5.99 14.67 2.60
CA ALA A 38 4.57 14.60 2.96
C ALA A 38 4.26 13.37 3.81
N TRP A 39 4.81 12.21 3.47
CA TRP A 39 4.66 10.99 4.27
C TRP A 39 5.29 11.11 5.66
N ASP A 40 6.43 11.79 5.78
CA ASP A 40 7.06 12.06 7.08
C ASP A 40 6.19 13.00 7.93
N ASN A 41 5.62 14.04 7.33
CA ASN A 41 4.68 14.96 7.99
C ASN A 41 3.40 14.23 8.45
N ILE A 42 2.77 13.44 7.58
CA ILE A 42 1.59 12.62 7.92
C ILE A 42 1.90 11.72 9.11
N THR A 43 3.09 11.10 9.13
CA THR A 43 3.49 10.21 10.21
C THR A 43 3.67 10.96 11.52
N ALA A 44 4.27 12.15 11.48
CA ALA A 44 4.41 13.01 12.65
C ALA A 44 3.05 13.48 13.19
N GLU A 45 2.17 13.99 12.32
CA GLU A 45 0.82 14.44 12.69
C GLU A 45 -0.01 13.29 13.28
N PHE A 46 0.04 12.11 12.64
CA PHE A 46 -0.65 10.92 13.14
C PHE A 46 -0.13 10.52 14.52
N ASN A 47 1.18 10.45 14.71
CA ASN A 47 1.77 10.00 15.97
C ASN A 47 1.57 10.98 17.14
N VAL A 48 1.30 12.26 16.86
CA VAL A 48 0.94 13.25 17.89
C VAL A 48 -0.51 13.05 18.34
N ALA A 49 -1.41 12.74 17.42
CA ALA A 49 -2.85 12.62 17.70
C ALA A 49 -3.29 11.19 18.09
N ALA A 50 -2.53 10.16 17.69
CA ALA A 50 -2.86 8.77 17.93
C ALA A 50 -2.36 8.28 19.30
N ILE A 51 -3.04 7.25 19.81
CA ILE A 51 -2.67 6.58 21.07
C ILE A 51 -1.39 5.74 20.88
N GLU A 52 -1.27 5.06 19.74
CA GLU A 52 -0.10 4.25 19.39
C GLU A 52 0.69 4.91 18.26
N THR A 53 2.01 4.98 18.42
CA THR A 53 2.89 5.46 17.37
C THR A 53 3.05 4.42 16.25
N ARG A 54 3.19 4.91 15.03
CA ARG A 54 3.31 4.14 13.80
C ARG A 54 4.46 4.66 12.96
N THR A 55 5.06 3.75 12.20
CA THR A 55 6.07 4.12 11.21
C THR A 55 5.42 4.52 9.89
N THR A 56 6.12 5.32 9.10
CA THR A 56 5.71 5.70 7.74
C THR A 56 5.35 4.49 6.89
N VAL A 57 6.09 3.38 7.04
CA VAL A 57 5.84 2.12 6.33
C VAL A 57 4.50 1.50 6.73
N GLN A 58 4.14 1.53 8.01
CA GLN A 58 2.85 1.01 8.48
C GLN A 58 1.68 1.84 7.96
N LEU A 59 1.82 3.17 7.92
CA LEU A 59 0.79 4.07 7.39
C LEU A 59 0.61 3.92 5.88
N LYS A 60 1.70 3.77 5.12
CA LYS A 60 1.63 3.44 3.69
C LYS A 60 0.90 2.13 3.44
N ARG A 61 1.23 1.07 4.20
CA ARG A 61 0.55 -0.22 4.11
C ARG A 61 -0.93 -0.14 4.47
N LEU A 62 -1.28 0.67 5.47
CA LEU A 62 -2.68 0.94 5.83
C LEU A 62 -3.40 1.60 4.65
N TRP A 63 -2.78 2.60 4.02
CA TRP A 63 -3.34 3.29 2.88
C TRP A 63 -3.58 2.35 1.69
N ASP A 64 -2.58 1.53 1.34
CA ASP A 64 -2.74 0.53 0.27
C ASP A 64 -3.88 -0.44 0.56
N LYS A 65 -4.04 -0.83 1.83
CA LYS A 65 -5.15 -1.69 2.25
C LYS A 65 -6.50 -0.99 2.10
N ILE A 66 -6.60 0.28 2.46
CA ILE A 66 -7.82 1.09 2.29
C ILE A 66 -8.16 1.19 0.80
N LYS A 67 -7.18 1.53 -0.04
CA LYS A 67 -7.37 1.62 -1.50
C LYS A 67 -7.85 0.30 -2.11
N ARG A 68 -7.20 -0.82 -1.77
CA ARG A 68 -7.62 -2.15 -2.22
C ARG A 68 -9.05 -2.48 -1.81
N SER A 69 -9.41 -2.23 -0.55
CA SER A 69 -10.77 -2.46 -0.06
C SER A 69 -11.81 -1.62 -0.81
N ARG A 70 -11.49 -0.35 -1.14
CA ARG A 70 -12.40 0.51 -1.93
C ARG A 70 -12.52 0.03 -3.37
N LYS A 71 -11.43 -0.40 -4.00
CA LYS A 71 -11.46 -1.00 -5.35
C LYS A 71 -12.34 -2.26 -5.39
N GLU A 72 -12.25 -3.11 -4.38
CA GLU A 72 -13.06 -4.33 -4.24
C GLU A 72 -14.56 -4.01 -4.09
N GLN A 73 -14.90 -3.00 -3.29
CA GLN A 73 -16.28 -2.50 -3.18
C GLN A 73 -16.80 -2.01 -4.54
N LEU A 74 -16.04 -1.14 -5.22
CA LEU A 74 -16.44 -0.61 -6.54
C LEU A 74 -16.55 -1.70 -7.61
N ALA A 75 -15.70 -2.74 -7.55
CA ALA A 75 -15.80 -3.90 -8.44
C ALA A 75 -17.05 -4.74 -8.16
N THR A 76 -17.42 -4.89 -6.89
CA THR A 76 -18.64 -5.60 -6.46
C THR A 76 -19.89 -4.84 -6.89
N GLU A 77 -19.94 -3.53 -6.64
CA GLU A 77 -21.02 -2.64 -7.09
C GLU A 77 -21.23 -2.73 -8.61
N ARG A 78 -20.14 -2.69 -9.40
CA ARG A 78 -20.20 -2.85 -10.87
C ARG A 78 -20.74 -4.21 -11.27
N ARG A 79 -20.31 -5.29 -10.60
CA ARG A 79 -20.79 -6.64 -10.89
C ARG A 79 -22.28 -6.78 -10.59
N GLU A 80 -22.75 -6.21 -9.49
CA GLU A 80 -24.17 -6.23 -9.10
C GLU A 80 -25.03 -5.46 -10.11
N ILE A 81 -24.57 -4.28 -10.58
CA ILE A 81 -25.25 -3.51 -11.63
C ILE A 81 -25.32 -4.31 -12.95
N MET A 82 -24.24 -4.99 -13.33
CA MET A 82 -24.21 -5.77 -14.58
C MET A 82 -25.03 -7.07 -14.48
N ALA A 83 -25.18 -7.63 -13.28
CA ALA A 83 -25.92 -8.87 -13.04
C ALA A 83 -27.45 -8.63 -13.01
N THR A 84 -27.91 -7.43 -12.66
CA THR A 84 -29.33 -7.10 -12.79
C THR A 84 -29.64 -6.74 -14.24
N GLY A 85 -30.46 -7.55 -14.92
CA GLY A 85 -30.92 -7.29 -16.29
C GLY A 85 -31.88 -6.10 -16.43
N GLY A 86 -31.53 -4.93 -15.86
CA GLY A 86 -32.33 -3.70 -15.89
C GLY A 86 -32.95 -3.26 -14.55
N GLY A 87 -32.67 -3.94 -13.45
CA GLY A 87 -33.17 -3.59 -12.10
C GLY A 87 -32.16 -2.78 -11.27
N PRO A 88 -32.63 -1.99 -10.29
CA PRO A 88 -31.74 -1.17 -9.44
C PRO A 88 -30.79 -2.04 -8.62
N ALA A 89 -29.53 -1.60 -8.53
CA ALA A 89 -28.47 -2.29 -7.81
C ALA A 89 -28.77 -2.36 -6.30
N ARG A 90 -28.48 -3.51 -5.69
CA ARG A 90 -28.52 -3.65 -4.23
C ARG A 90 -27.25 -3.03 -3.66
N LEU A 91 -27.30 -1.80 -3.16
CA LEU A 91 -26.17 -1.21 -2.44
C LEU A 91 -25.95 -1.97 -1.13
N THR A 92 -24.97 -2.85 -1.09
CA THR A 92 -24.66 -3.70 0.07
C THR A 92 -23.82 -3.00 1.13
N HIS A 93 -23.22 -1.84 0.81
CA HIS A 93 -22.39 -1.05 1.73
C HIS A 93 -22.66 0.45 1.61
N ALA A 94 -22.60 1.16 2.74
CA ALA A 94 -22.60 2.62 2.73
C ALA A 94 -21.34 3.10 1.98
N PRO A 95 -21.46 4.05 1.03
CA PRO A 95 -20.29 4.63 0.40
C PRO A 95 -19.39 5.26 1.47
N ASP A 96 -18.09 5.01 1.38
CA ASP A 96 -17.08 5.74 2.14
C ASP A 96 -16.54 6.86 1.24
N PRO A 97 -17.17 8.05 1.25
CA PRO A 97 -16.81 9.13 0.34
C PRO A 97 -15.44 9.76 0.68
N ALA A 98 -14.84 9.45 1.82
CA ALA A 98 -13.57 10.05 2.21
C ALA A 98 -12.44 9.57 1.27
N VAL A 99 -12.41 8.27 0.96
CA VAL A 99 -11.40 7.69 0.06
C VAL A 99 -11.56 8.22 -1.36
N ASP A 100 -12.79 8.34 -1.86
CA ASP A 100 -13.07 8.83 -3.21
C ASP A 100 -12.71 10.31 -3.39
N LYS A 101 -12.80 11.12 -2.32
CA LYS A 101 -12.35 12.52 -2.34
C LYS A 101 -10.82 12.63 -2.42
N ILE A 102 -10.12 11.74 -1.74
CA ILE A 102 -8.65 11.69 -1.71
C ILE A 102 -8.10 11.14 -3.04
N VAL A 103 -8.75 10.11 -3.59
CA VAL A 103 -8.36 9.48 -4.87
C VAL A 103 -9.57 9.41 -5.81
N PRO A 104 -9.89 10.51 -6.51
CA PRO A 104 -11.03 10.55 -7.44
C PRO A 104 -10.93 9.51 -8.56
N TYR A 105 -9.70 9.10 -8.88
CA TYR A 105 -9.41 8.19 -9.98
C TYR A 105 -9.11 6.75 -9.53
N ILE A 106 -9.53 6.36 -8.32
CA ILE A 106 -9.20 5.05 -7.74
C ILE A 106 -9.67 3.87 -8.61
N HIS A 107 -10.76 4.02 -9.34
CA HIS A 107 -11.33 2.97 -10.16
C HIS A 107 -10.69 2.80 -11.54
N TYR A 108 -9.88 3.78 -11.98
CA TYR A 108 -9.12 3.70 -13.22
C TYR A 108 -7.66 3.29 -12.95
N GLU A 109 -7.27 3.14 -11.69
CA GLU A 109 -5.96 2.62 -11.35
C GLU A 109 -5.89 1.14 -11.70
N ILE A 110 -5.16 0.83 -12.77
CA ILE A 110 -4.73 -0.52 -13.10
C ILE A 110 -3.93 -1.02 -11.90
N ASP A 111 -4.34 -2.15 -11.33
CA ASP A 111 -3.53 -2.87 -10.35
C ASP A 111 -2.31 -3.37 -11.10
N VAL A 112 -1.19 -2.65 -10.98
CA VAL A 112 0.11 -3.17 -11.41
C VAL A 112 0.52 -4.25 -10.40
N MET A 113 -0.16 -5.39 -10.51
CA MET A 113 0.22 -6.61 -9.82
C MET A 113 1.36 -7.23 -10.61
N ASP A 114 2.56 -6.66 -10.49
CA ASP A 114 3.82 -7.36 -10.81
C ASP A 114 5.00 -6.70 -10.06
N ASP A 115 5.74 -7.53 -9.34
CA ASP A 115 6.87 -7.21 -8.47
C ASP A 115 8.11 -6.81 -9.28
N SER A 116 8.60 -5.59 -9.14
CA SER A 116 9.98 -5.23 -9.47
C SER A 116 10.40 -3.97 -8.74
N ASP A 117 11.53 -4.09 -8.05
CA ASP A 117 12.33 -3.05 -7.37
C ASP A 117 11.99 -2.70 -5.91
N GLY A 118 11.48 -3.68 -5.14
CA GLY A 118 11.36 -3.62 -3.68
C GLY A 118 12.59 -4.09 -2.88
N ILE A 119 13.79 -3.53 -3.12
CA ILE A 119 15.04 -3.71 -2.33
C ILE A 119 15.60 -5.14 -2.27
N GLN A 120 16.66 -5.39 -3.05
CA GLN A 120 17.59 -6.50 -2.84
C GLN A 120 18.36 -6.28 -1.51
N LEU A 121 17.91 -6.86 -0.41
CA LEU A 121 18.77 -7.12 0.74
C LEU A 121 19.34 -8.54 0.59
N HIS A 122 20.40 -8.66 -0.22
CA HIS A 122 21.38 -9.72 -0.03
C HIS A 122 22.01 -9.53 1.36
N LYS A 123 21.40 -10.09 2.39
CA LYS A 123 22.13 -10.45 3.60
C LYS A 123 22.69 -11.85 3.42
N VAL A 124 23.91 -11.88 2.92
CA VAL A 124 24.85 -12.98 3.13
C VAL A 124 25.01 -13.15 4.64
N GLN A 125 24.50 -14.24 5.21
CA GLN A 125 25.05 -14.85 6.44
C GLN A 125 24.41 -16.23 6.63
N GLY A 126 25.15 -17.32 6.37
CA GLY A 126 24.78 -18.62 6.94
C GLY A 126 25.09 -19.90 6.17
N TYR A 127 25.70 -19.87 4.98
CA TYR A 127 26.14 -21.13 4.35
C TYR A 127 27.50 -21.55 4.90
N LYS A 128 27.51 -22.63 5.69
CA LYS A 128 28.73 -23.38 6.02
C LYS A 128 28.79 -24.60 5.11
N PRO A 129 29.71 -24.67 4.14
CA PRO A 129 29.85 -25.84 3.28
C PRO A 129 30.24 -27.06 4.12
N ASN A 130 29.72 -28.22 3.74
CA ASN A 130 30.03 -29.48 4.42
C ASN A 130 31.35 -30.09 3.88
N ALA A 131 31.94 -31.02 4.62
CA ALA A 131 33.24 -31.59 4.30
C ALA A 131 33.27 -32.40 2.99
N GLN A 132 32.13 -32.68 2.36
CA GLN A 132 32.06 -33.46 1.12
C GLN A 132 32.18 -32.58 -0.14
N GLU A 133 31.86 -31.29 -0.06
CA GLU A 133 31.92 -30.37 -1.21
C GLU A 133 33.35 -29.91 -1.53
N LYS A 134 34.28 -29.97 -0.57
CA LYS A 134 35.70 -29.64 -0.79
C LYS A 134 36.44 -30.61 -1.73
N GLN A 135 35.94 -31.83 -1.92
CA GLN A 135 36.64 -32.85 -2.74
C GLN A 135 36.25 -32.80 -4.22
N LEU A 136 35.14 -32.13 -4.58
CA LEU A 136 34.68 -32.04 -5.97
C LEU A 136 35.32 -30.89 -6.77
N GLU A 137 35.81 -29.83 -6.12
CA GLU A 137 36.48 -28.72 -6.81
C GLU A 137 37.93 -29.03 -7.26
N LEU A 138 38.56 -30.08 -6.73
CA LEU A 138 39.95 -30.46 -7.06
C LEU A 138 40.07 -31.43 -8.24
N ARG A 139 38.95 -31.86 -8.86
CA ARG A 139 38.98 -32.81 -10.00
C ARG A 139 38.54 -32.20 -11.34
N GLY A 140 38.28 -30.89 -11.37
CA GLY A 140 37.74 -30.18 -12.54
C GLY A 140 38.74 -29.37 -13.37
N TYR A 141 40.04 -29.45 -13.07
CA TYR A 141 41.08 -28.82 -13.88
C TYR A 141 42.28 -29.77 -14.03
N SER A 142 42.21 -30.61 -15.06
CA SER A 142 43.39 -31.16 -15.74
C SER A 142 43.12 -31.25 -17.23
#